data_AF-A0A5J4VCS6-F1
#
_entry.id   AF-A0A5J4VCS6-F1
#
_cell.length_a   1.000
_cell.length_b   1.000
_cell.length_c   1.000
_cell.angle_alpha   90.00
_cell.angle_beta   90.00
_cell.angle_gamma   90.00
#
_symmetry.space_group_name_H-M   'P 1'
#
loop_
_entity.id
_entity.type
_entity.pdbx_description
1 polymer ?
#
loop_
_entity_poly.entity_id
_entity_poly.type
_entity_poly.pdbx_seq_one_letter_code
_entity_poly.pdbx_strand_id
1 'polypeptide(L)'
;MSEQLLIEGENKENVENDELCDNFDTICTTNIAVCSGIPAETQFEELWTFLSKYGQTRFLWLEKPNGGEIKQALVEFENNEGLKKLKSKNNALMK
;
A
#
# COMPACT_ATOMS: atom_id res chain seq x y z
N MET A 1 27.18 6.73 -57.05
CA MET A 1 25.70 6.60 -57.05
C MET A 1 25.37 5.74 -55.84
N SER A 2 25.21 6.35 -54.66
CA SER A 2 23.94 6.88 -54.10
C SER A 2 23.06 5.68 -53.68
N GLU A 3 22.59 5.52 -52.44
CA GLU A 3 22.31 6.45 -51.34
C GLU A 3 22.52 5.76 -49.97
N GLN A 4 22.94 6.55 -48.98
CA GLN A 4 22.85 6.24 -47.55
C GLN A 4 21.42 6.57 -47.10
N LEU A 5 20.79 5.72 -46.29
CA LEU A 5 19.66 6.13 -45.46
C LEU A 5 20.05 6.03 -43.99
N LEU A 6 20.20 7.18 -43.36
CA LEU A 6 20.20 7.34 -41.91
C LEU A 6 18.79 6.99 -41.40
N ILE A 7 18.71 6.13 -40.38
CA ILE A 7 17.51 6.02 -39.55
C ILE A 7 17.86 6.70 -38.24
N GLU A 8 17.40 7.94 -38.11
CA GLU A 8 17.42 8.74 -36.90
C GLU A 8 16.53 8.05 -35.85
N GLY A 9 17.06 7.92 -34.64
CA GLY A 9 16.28 7.50 -33.49
C GLY A 9 15.30 8.58 -33.05
N GLU A 10 14.20 8.16 -32.43
CA GLU A 10 13.88 8.50 -31.05
C GLU A 10 12.64 7.71 -30.61
N ASN A 11 12.89 6.73 -29.74
CA ASN A 11 11.89 6.05 -28.93
C ASN A 11 11.36 7.01 -27.85
N LYS A 12 10.03 6.98 -27.62
CA LYS A 12 9.43 7.10 -26.29
C LYS A 12 7.95 6.68 -26.37
N GLU A 13 7.73 5.38 -26.53
CA GLU A 13 6.50 4.78 -26.06
C GLU A 13 6.53 4.84 -24.52
N ASN A 14 5.64 5.66 -23.95
CA ASN A 14 5.33 5.61 -22.52
C ASN A 14 4.55 4.32 -22.27
N VAL A 15 5.28 3.23 -22.06
CA VAL A 15 4.73 2.02 -21.46
C VAL A 15 4.80 2.23 -19.96
N GLU A 16 3.65 2.38 -19.33
CA GLU A 16 3.48 2.35 -17.89
C GLU A 16 4.08 1.03 -17.39
N ASN A 17 5.25 1.12 -16.77
CA ASN A 17 5.88 0.03 -16.06
C ASN A 17 5.08 -0.22 -14.77
N ASP A 18 3.97 -0.94 -14.88
CA ASP A 18 3.47 -1.77 -13.80
C ASP A 18 4.47 -2.92 -13.62
N GLU A 19 5.57 -2.62 -12.92
CA GLU A 19 6.55 -3.63 -12.50
C GLU A 19 5.86 -4.60 -11.53
N LEU A 20 5.40 -5.72 -12.09
CA LEU A 20 5.06 -6.91 -11.35
C LEU A 20 6.34 -7.36 -10.62
N CYS A 21 6.33 -7.28 -9.28
CA CYS A 21 7.46 -7.69 -8.46
C CYS A 21 7.56 -9.22 -8.42
N ASP A 22 8.35 -9.77 -9.33
CA ASP A 22 8.54 -11.21 -9.51
C ASP A 22 9.63 -11.84 -8.62
N ASN A 23 10.16 -11.14 -7.60
CA ASN A 23 11.15 -11.73 -6.69
C ASN A 23 10.90 -11.32 -5.24
N PHE A 24 10.76 -12.31 -4.35
CA PHE A 24 10.49 -12.17 -2.90
C PHE A 24 11.54 -11.32 -2.13
N ASP A 25 12.67 -11.01 -2.76
CA ASP A 25 13.77 -10.20 -2.21
C ASP A 25 13.78 -8.74 -2.68
N THR A 26 12.84 -8.33 -3.55
CA THR A 26 12.70 -6.92 -3.94
C THR A 26 11.70 -6.25 -3.01
N ILE A 27 12.21 -5.48 -2.04
CA ILE A 27 11.38 -4.55 -1.25
C ILE A 27 10.95 -3.44 -2.22
N CYS A 28 9.87 -3.68 -2.98
CA CYS A 28 9.04 -2.61 -3.48
C CYS A 28 8.68 -1.77 -2.26
N THR A 29 8.81 -0.45 -2.34
CA THR A 29 8.53 0.47 -1.23
C THR A 29 7.04 0.43 -0.90
N THR A 30 6.60 -0.62 -0.23
CA THR A 30 5.20 -0.91 0.03
C THR A 30 4.73 0.01 1.15
N ASN A 31 3.66 0.76 0.90
CA ASN A 31 3.02 1.63 1.88
C ASN A 31 2.18 0.79 2.86
N ILE A 32 2.81 -0.22 3.45
CA ILE A 32 2.19 -1.23 4.30
C ILE A 32 2.32 -0.86 5.77
N ALA A 33 1.26 -1.12 6.53
CA ALA A 33 1.21 -1.05 7.98
C ALA A 33 0.69 -2.37 8.56
N VAL A 34 1.27 -2.80 9.68
CA VAL A 34 0.65 -3.77 10.58
C VAL A 34 0.00 -2.99 11.72
N CYS A 35 -1.31 -3.15 11.87
CA CYS A 35 -2.12 -2.54 12.91
C CYS A 35 -2.42 -3.59 13.97
N SER A 36 -2.20 -3.26 15.24
CA SER A 36 -2.53 -4.09 16.40
C SER A 36 -3.50 -3.35 17.33
N GLY A 37 -4.06 -4.06 18.32
CA GLY A 37 -5.00 -3.46 19.28
C GLY A 37 -6.38 -3.19 18.71
N ILE A 38 -6.76 -3.89 17.64
CA ILE A 38 -8.09 -3.78 17.04
C ILE A 38 -9.07 -4.58 17.91
N PRO A 39 -10.22 -4.02 18.33
CA PRO A 39 -11.21 -4.77 19.10
C PRO A 39 -11.69 -6.05 18.42
N ALA A 40 -12.03 -7.07 19.22
CA ALA A 40 -12.46 -8.39 18.74
C ALA A 40 -13.76 -8.32 17.92
N GLU A 41 -14.59 -7.34 18.20
CA GLU A 41 -15.88 -7.08 17.57
C GLU A 41 -15.77 -6.26 16.28
N THR A 42 -14.63 -5.59 16.03
CA THR A 42 -14.45 -4.72 14.86
C THR A 42 -14.63 -5.53 13.58
N GLN A 43 -15.48 -5.01 12.70
CA GLN A 43 -15.78 -5.62 11.41
C GLN A 43 -14.86 -5.07 10.31
N PHE A 44 -14.69 -5.84 9.24
CA PHE A 44 -13.85 -5.45 8.11
C PHE A 44 -14.26 -4.08 7.52
N GLU A 45 -15.55 -3.88 7.28
CA GLU A 45 -16.08 -2.64 6.68
C GLU A 45 -15.86 -1.42 7.58
N GLU A 46 -16.00 -1.59 8.89
CA GLU A 46 -15.75 -0.54 9.88
C GLU A 46 -14.28 -0.10 9.83
N LEU A 47 -13.36 -1.07 9.85
CA LEU A 47 -11.93 -0.81 9.79
C LEU A 47 -11.54 -0.18 8.45
N TRP A 48 -12.07 -0.68 7.33
CA TRP A 48 -11.85 -0.11 6.00
C TRP A 48 -12.31 1.36 5.94
N THR A 49 -13.50 1.64 6.45
CA THR A 49 -14.07 2.99 6.50
C THR A 49 -13.22 3.90 7.38
N PHE A 50 -12.73 3.41 8.52
CA PHE A 50 -11.82 4.16 9.38
C PHE A 50 -10.50 4.50 8.67
N LEU A 51 -9.91 3.53 7.96
CA LEU A 51 -8.63 3.69 7.26
C LEU A 51 -8.72 4.66 6.07
N SER A 52 -9.89 4.75 5.42
CA SER A 52 -10.13 5.69 4.32
C SER A 52 -9.89 7.17 4.70
N LYS A 53 -9.97 7.50 5.99
CA LYS A 53 -9.67 8.85 6.52
C LYS A 53 -8.20 9.23 6.39
N TYR A 54 -7.30 8.25 6.31
CA TYR A 54 -5.87 8.46 6.25
C TYR A 54 -5.38 8.48 4.79
N GLY A 55 -5.98 7.68 3.93
CA GLY A 55 -5.71 7.65 2.50
C GLY A 55 -6.44 6.52 1.81
N GLN A 56 -6.28 6.42 0.50
CA GLN A 56 -6.87 5.34 -0.29
C GLN A 56 -6.19 4.01 0.08
N THR A 57 -7.00 3.07 0.59
CA THR A 57 -6.56 1.72 0.96
C THR A 57 -6.67 0.84 -0.27
N ARG A 58 -5.55 0.21 -0.65
CA ARG A 58 -5.50 -0.74 -1.77
C ARG A 58 -5.85 -2.13 -1.30
N PHE A 59 -5.34 -2.50 -0.12
CA PHE A 59 -5.53 -3.82 0.45
C PHE A 59 -5.72 -3.74 1.96
N LEU A 60 -6.60 -4.59 2.47
CA LEU A 60 -6.81 -4.80 3.90
C LEU A 60 -6.97 -6.30 4.13
N TRP A 61 -6.18 -6.84 5.05
CA TRP A 61 -6.43 -8.13 5.67
C TRP A 61 -6.70 -7.89 7.14
N LEU A 62 -7.79 -8.45 7.65
CA LEU A 62 -8.17 -8.40 9.06
C LEU A 62 -8.18 -9.83 9.60
N GLU A 63 -7.51 -10.02 10.73
CA GLU A 63 -7.49 -11.28 11.44
C GLU A 63 -8.92 -11.74 11.82
N LYS A 64 -9.15 -13.05 11.76
CA LYS A 64 -10.43 -13.62 12.20
C LYS A 64 -10.57 -13.48 13.72
N PRO A 65 -11.79 -13.34 14.24
CA PRO A 65 -12.01 -13.35 15.68
C PRO A 65 -11.50 -14.65 16.30
N ASN A 66 -10.68 -14.52 17.35
CA ASN A 66 -10.31 -15.63 18.23
C ASN A 66 -10.91 -15.37 19.62
N GLY A 67 -12.22 -15.58 19.75
CA GLY A 67 -12.94 -15.20 20.97
C GLY A 67 -12.97 -13.69 21.18
N GLY A 68 -12.57 -13.24 22.38
CA GLY A 68 -12.52 -11.82 22.77
C GLY A 68 -11.14 -11.17 22.65
N GLU A 69 -10.21 -11.83 21.96
CA GLU A 69 -8.84 -11.32 21.79
C GLU A 69 -8.78 -10.14 20.83
N ILE A 70 -7.80 -9.26 21.04
CA ILE A 70 -7.49 -8.18 20.11
C ILE A 70 -7.05 -8.75 18.77
N LYS A 71 -7.55 -8.16 17.68
CA LYS A 71 -7.19 -8.52 16.31
C LYS A 71 -5.99 -7.73 15.82
N GLN A 72 -5.37 -8.27 14.79
CA GLN A 72 -4.41 -7.58 13.96
C GLN A 72 -4.95 -7.34 12.55
N ALA A 73 -4.39 -6.36 11.86
CA ALA A 73 -4.67 -6.12 10.46
C ALA A 73 -3.41 -5.74 9.69
N LEU A 74 -3.34 -6.16 8.44
CA LEU A 74 -2.35 -5.74 7.45
C LEU A 74 -3.04 -4.78 6.48
N VAL A 75 -2.50 -3.58 6.35
CA VAL A 75 -3.06 -2.52 5.48
C VAL A 75 -2.02 -2.11 4.47
N GLU A 76 -2.41 -2.03 3.20
CA GLU A 76 -1.62 -1.38 2.14
C GLU A 76 -2.36 -0.12 1.69
N PHE A 77 -1.67 1.02 1.75
CA PHE A 77 -2.16 2.26 1.15
C PHE A 77 -1.64 2.40 -0.28
N GLU A 78 -2.41 3.09 -1.12
CA GLU A 78 -1.99 3.40 -2.48
C GLU A 78 -0.76 4.32 -2.51
N ASN A 79 -0.64 5.21 -1.52
CA ASN A 79 0.48 6.14 -1.41
C ASN A 79 1.06 6.24 0.01
N ASN A 80 2.27 6.80 0.09
CA ASN A 80 3.01 6.93 1.35
C ASN A 80 2.38 7.93 2.34
N GLU A 81 1.54 8.84 1.83
CA GLU A 81 0.89 9.86 2.64
C GLU A 81 -0.10 9.23 3.64
N GLY A 82 -0.87 8.22 3.20
CA GLY A 82 -1.78 7.48 4.08
C GLY A 82 -1.05 6.82 5.25
N LEU A 83 0.08 6.17 4.97
CA LEU A 83 0.92 5.55 5.99
C LEU A 83 1.50 6.59 6.97
N LYS A 84 1.96 7.74 6.48
CA LYS A 84 2.49 8.83 7.32
C LYS A 84 1.43 9.42 8.25
N LYS A 85 0.22 9.66 7.74
CA LYS A 85 -0.92 10.16 8.55
C LYS A 85 -1.37 9.16 9.60
N LEU A 86 -1.35 7.86 9.28
CA LEU A 86 -1.67 6.81 10.23
C LEU A 86 -0.63 6.76 11.37
N LYS A 87 0.67 6.81 11.03
CA LYS A 87 1.77 6.80 12.01
C LYS A 87 1.77 8.02 12.93
N SER A 88 1.48 9.22 12.40
CA SER A 88 1.48 10.44 13.20
C SER A 88 0.39 10.43 14.30
N LYS A 89 -0.73 9.74 14.06
CA LYS A 89 -1.80 9.57 15.04
C LYS A 89 -1.42 8.62 16.18
N ASN A 90 -0.73 7.51 15.88
CA ASN A 90 -0.24 6.59 16.91
C ASN A 90 0.78 7.23 17.85
N ASN A 91 1.69 8.05 17.32
CA ASN A 91 2.68 8.75 18.14
C ASN A 91 2.08 9.88 19.00
N ALA A 92 0.90 10.42 18.63
CA ALA A 92 0.20 11.43 19.42
C ALA A 92 -0.50 10.86 20.67
N LEU A 93 -0.72 9.55 20.74
CA LEU A 93 -1.34 8.86 21.87
C LEU A 93 -0.32 8.32 22.90
N MET A 94 0.99 8.47 22.65
CA MET A 94 2.07 8.07 23.55
C MET A 94 2.78 9.27 24.24
N LYS A 95 2.11 10.41 24.37
CA LYS A 95 2.59 11.58 25.13
C LYS A 95 1.72 11.87 26.33
#